data_AF-A0A0B2X2Q4-F1
#
_entry.id   AF-A0A0B2X2Q4-F1
#
_cell.length_a   1.000
_cell.length_b   1.000
_cell.length_c   1.000
_cell.angle_alpha   90.00
_cell.angle_beta   90.00
_cell.angle_gamma   90.00
#
_symmetry.space_group_name_H-M   'P 1'
#
loop_
_entity.id
_entity.type
_entity.pdbx_description
1 polymer ?
#
loop_
_entity_poly.entity_id
_entity_poly.type
_entity_poly.pdbx_seq_one_letter_code
_entity_poly.pdbx_strand_id
1 'polypeptide(L)'
;MAPPSQLAIAASAVTRLLKEEASYHKELADQEAQVKRLEESVQNGGNGGDDGNAEFMLKQNSRRHAITRDMSLGLYLGRKANGSFVQKTAVEQTKAVFGPLRDRIAAAVTKLEDQIALAEEAGGSEDLENAKKVLGQARAKA
;
A
#
# COMPACT_ATOMS: atom_id res chain seq x y z
N MET A 1 13.86 29.49 5.43
CA MET A 1 12.58 28.92 4.96
C MET A 1 11.66 28.83 6.17
N ALA A 2 10.44 29.35 6.09
CA ALA A 2 9.49 29.25 7.21
C ALA A 2 9.07 27.78 7.41
N PRO A 3 8.81 27.33 8.65
CA PRO A 3 8.27 26.00 8.88
C PRO A 3 6.88 25.87 8.26
N PRO A 4 6.49 24.67 7.76
CA PRO A 4 5.19 24.45 7.16
C PRO A 4 4.06 24.62 8.19
N SER A 5 2.92 25.14 7.74
CA SER A 5 1.73 25.31 8.57
C SER A 5 1.12 23.96 8.99
N GLN A 6 0.32 23.94 10.05
CA GLN A 6 -0.40 22.74 10.47
C GLN A 6 -1.37 22.24 9.38
N LEU A 7 -2.00 23.16 8.65
CA LEU A 7 -2.88 22.84 7.52
C LEU A 7 -2.10 22.19 6.37
N ALA A 8 -0.93 22.73 6.02
CA ALA A 8 -0.04 22.15 5.02
C ALA A 8 0.45 20.75 5.42
N ILE A 9 0.79 20.57 6.70
CA ILE A 9 1.20 19.26 7.25
C ILE A 9 0.05 18.26 7.14
N ALA A 10 -1.17 18.65 7.50
CA ALA A 10 -2.36 17.78 7.42
C ALA A 10 -2.65 17.38 5.95
N ALA A 11 -2.64 18.34 5.03
CA ALA A 11 -2.86 18.08 3.60
C ALA A 11 -1.78 17.16 3.01
N SER A 12 -0.52 17.35 3.42
CA SER A 12 0.60 16.50 3.00
C SER A 12 0.47 15.07 3.53
N ALA A 13 0.00 14.90 4.78
CA ALA A 13 -0.23 13.60 5.37
C ALA A 13 -1.29 12.80 4.60
N VAL A 14 -2.43 13.42 4.27
CA VAL A 14 -3.49 12.79 3.45
C VAL A 14 -2.95 12.42 2.07
N THR A 15 -2.26 13.35 1.40
CA THR A 15 -1.68 13.11 0.07
C THR A 15 -0.74 11.90 0.06
N ARG A 16 0.12 11.77 1.09
CA ARG A 16 1.05 10.64 1.20
C ARG A 16 0.31 9.32 1.39
N LEU A 17 -0.70 9.29 2.26
CA LEU A 17 -1.47 8.08 2.54
C LEU A 17 -2.27 7.62 1.31
N LEU A 18 -2.86 8.55 0.55
CA LEU A 18 -3.55 8.23 -0.70
C LEU A 18 -2.60 7.66 -1.76
N LYS A 19 -1.35 8.13 -1.81
CA LYS A 19 -0.31 7.57 -2.69
C LYS A 19 0.14 6.18 -2.23
N GLU A 20 0.27 5.98 -0.92
CA GLU A 20 0.59 4.69 -0.31
C GLU A 20 -0.51 3.66 -0.66
N GLU A 21 -1.78 4.01 -0.49
CA GLU A 21 -2.92 3.14 -0.85
C GLU A 21 -2.95 2.81 -2.35
N ALA A 22 -2.75 3.83 -3.20
CA ALA A 22 -2.67 3.61 -4.65
C ALA A 22 -1.50 2.67 -5.05
N SER A 23 -0.37 2.79 -4.37
CA SER A 23 0.79 1.90 -4.59
C SER A 23 0.47 0.46 -4.20
N TYR A 24 -0.17 0.24 -3.05
CA TYR A 24 -0.58 -1.10 -2.63
C TYR A 24 -1.66 -1.71 -3.53
N HIS A 25 -2.58 -0.91 -4.08
CA HIS A 25 -3.55 -1.41 -5.06
C HIS A 25 -2.88 -1.90 -6.34
N LYS A 26 -1.88 -1.17 -6.84
CA LYS A 26 -1.11 -1.60 -8.00
C LYS A 26 -0.37 -2.90 -7.72
N GLU A 27 0.28 -2.99 -6.56
CA GLU A 27 1.01 -4.19 -6.18
C GLU A 27 0.09 -5.40 -5.99
N LEU A 28 -1.08 -5.22 -5.36
CA LEU A 28 -2.06 -6.29 -5.22
C LEU A 28 -2.50 -6.81 -6.60
N ALA A 29 -2.80 -5.91 -7.55
CA ALA A 29 -3.18 -6.29 -8.90
C ALA A 29 -2.07 -7.06 -9.63
N ASP A 30 -0.82 -6.61 -9.51
CA ASP A 30 0.35 -7.29 -10.10
C ASP A 30 0.55 -8.69 -9.48
N GLN A 31 0.42 -8.81 -8.15
CA GLN A 31 0.53 -10.07 -7.42
C GLN A 31 -0.60 -11.04 -7.80
N GLU A 32 -1.86 -10.59 -7.86
CA GLU A 32 -3.01 -11.41 -8.27
C GLU A 32 -2.88 -11.89 -9.71
N ALA A 33 -2.40 -11.03 -10.62
CA ALA A 33 -2.12 -11.43 -12.01
C ALA A 33 -1.01 -12.47 -12.11
N GLN A 34 0.01 -12.40 -11.25
CA GLN A 34 1.07 -13.40 -11.20
C GLN A 34 0.56 -14.74 -10.64
N VAL A 35 -0.25 -14.73 -9.58
CA VAL A 35 -0.84 -15.95 -9.01
C VAL A 35 -1.67 -16.66 -10.06
N LYS A 36 -2.53 -15.92 -10.78
CA LYS A 36 -3.34 -16.47 -11.86
C LYS A 36 -2.49 -17.14 -12.94
N ARG A 37 -1.41 -16.49 -13.40
CA ARG A 37 -0.50 -17.07 -14.40
C ARG A 37 0.17 -18.36 -13.91
N LEU A 38 0.55 -18.43 -12.63
CA LEU A 38 1.13 -19.64 -12.04
C LEU A 38 0.09 -20.76 -11.87
N GLU A 39 -1.15 -20.43 -11.54
CA GLU A 39 -2.24 -21.41 -11.45
C GLU A 39 -2.54 -22.02 -12.83
N GLU A 40 -2.60 -21.19 -13.88
CA GLU A 40 -2.81 -21.63 -15.26
C GLU A 40 -1.64 -22.50 -15.77
N SER A 41 -0.38 -22.15 -15.46
CA SER A 41 0.78 -22.94 -15.88
C SER A 41 0.83 -24.32 -15.21
N VAL A 42 0.46 -24.39 -13.92
CA VAL A 42 0.34 -25.65 -13.17
C VAL A 42 -0.80 -26.51 -13.71
N GLN A 43 -1.95 -25.92 -14.03
CA GLN A 43 -3.09 -26.65 -14.58
C GLN A 43 -2.82 -27.22 -15.98
N ASN A 44 -2.05 -26.52 -16.81
CA ASN A 44 -1.73 -26.93 -18.19
C ASN A 44 -0.59 -27.98 -18.27
N GLY A 45 -0.24 -28.62 -17.15
CA GLY A 45 0.80 -29.66 -17.13
C GLY A 45 2.21 -29.13 -17.43
N GLY A 46 2.42 -27.82 -17.30
CA GLY A 46 3.74 -27.21 -17.45
C GLY A 46 4.69 -27.79 -16.42
N ASN A 47 5.69 -28.54 -16.87
CA ASN A 47 6.80 -28.93 -16.04
C ASN A 47 7.45 -27.64 -15.54
N GLY A 48 7.48 -27.40 -14.22
CA GLY A 48 8.05 -26.23 -13.52
C GLY A 48 9.56 -26.10 -13.75
N GLY A 49 9.93 -25.93 -15.00
CA GLY A 49 11.26 -26.03 -15.55
C GLY A 49 11.81 -24.67 -15.94
N ASP A 50 11.58 -23.64 -15.12
CA ASP A 50 12.47 -22.48 -15.01
C ASP A 50 12.30 -21.75 -13.67
N ASP A 51 12.05 -22.53 -12.60
CA ASP A 51 11.63 -22.00 -11.29
C ASP A 51 12.80 -21.40 -10.47
N GLY A 52 14.03 -21.42 -11.00
CA GLY A 52 15.21 -20.89 -10.31
C GLY A 52 15.19 -19.37 -10.11
N ASN A 53 14.56 -18.63 -11.03
CA ASN A 53 14.50 -17.18 -10.98
C ASN A 53 13.21 -16.65 -10.34
N ALA A 54 12.08 -17.35 -10.51
CA ALA A 54 10.80 -16.93 -9.94
C ALA A 54 10.82 -16.93 -8.41
N GLU A 55 11.35 -17.98 -7.79
CA GLU A 55 11.46 -18.10 -6.34
C GLU A 55 12.43 -17.05 -5.75
N PHE A 56 13.52 -16.74 -6.46
CA PHE A 56 14.49 -15.71 -6.10
C PHE A 56 13.87 -14.30 -6.16
N MET A 57 13.18 -13.97 -7.26
CA MET A 57 12.50 -12.68 -7.45
C MET A 57 11.36 -12.49 -6.42
N LEU A 58 10.65 -13.56 -6.06
CA LEU A 58 9.61 -13.52 -5.02
C LEU A 58 10.17 -13.35 -3.62
N LYS A 59 11.30 -14.00 -3.31
CA LYS A 59 12.02 -13.80 -2.05
C LYS A 59 12.64 -12.40 -1.95
N GLN A 60 12.98 -11.79 -3.08
CA GLN A 60 13.44 -10.40 -3.14
C GLN A 60 12.27 -9.42 -2.94
N ASN A 61 11.13 -9.63 -3.59
CA ASN A 61 9.93 -8.80 -3.41
C ASN A 61 9.36 -8.90 -1.98
N SER A 62 9.30 -10.10 -1.41
CA SER A 62 8.89 -10.33 -0.02
C SER A 62 9.86 -9.71 0.98
N ARG A 63 11.19 -9.78 0.73
CA ARG A 63 12.19 -9.13 1.58
C ARG A 63 12.14 -7.60 1.50
N ARG A 64 11.82 -7.04 0.34
CA ARG A 64 11.64 -5.59 0.17
C ARG A 64 10.43 -5.08 0.96
N HIS A 65 9.36 -5.89 1.07
CA HIS A 65 8.22 -5.63 1.96
C HIS A 65 8.55 -5.86 3.45
N ALA A 66 9.35 -6.88 3.78
CA ALA A 66 9.74 -7.19 5.16
C ALA A 66 10.72 -6.18 5.78
N ILE A 67 11.48 -5.43 4.97
CA ILE A 67 12.37 -4.35 5.48
C ILE A 67 11.57 -3.22 6.18
N THR A 68 10.24 -3.15 5.99
CA THR A 68 9.37 -2.23 6.72
C THR A 68 8.58 -2.86 7.88
N ARG A 69 8.61 -4.19 8.07
CA ARG A 69 7.91 -4.84 9.19
C ARG A 69 8.52 -6.21 9.55
N ASP A 70 9.37 -6.16 10.57
CA ASP A 70 9.74 -7.23 11.51
C ASP A 70 10.47 -8.50 10.98
N MET A 71 11.67 -8.68 11.53
CA MET A 71 12.56 -9.82 11.36
C MET A 71 12.17 -10.94 12.33
N SER A 72 11.17 -11.78 12.04
CA SER A 72 10.95 -12.97 12.90
C SER A 72 10.18 -14.17 12.37
N LEU A 73 9.75 -14.27 11.10
CA LEU A 73 9.12 -15.51 10.63
C LEU A 73 9.44 -15.83 9.17
N GLY A 74 10.29 -16.84 8.94
CA GLY A 74 10.51 -17.36 7.59
C GLY A 74 11.75 -18.22 7.36
N LEU A 75 12.41 -18.69 8.42
CA LEU A 75 13.49 -19.67 8.32
C LEU A 75 13.01 -21.02 8.83
N TYR A 76 12.36 -21.79 7.94
CA TYR A 76 12.44 -23.24 7.75
C TYR A 76 11.14 -23.70 7.09
N LEU A 77 11.23 -24.18 5.85
CA LEU A 77 10.53 -25.37 5.37
C LEU A 77 10.93 -25.57 3.90
N GLY A 78 11.58 -26.71 3.64
CA GLY A 78 12.14 -27.02 2.34
C GLY A 78 11.13 -27.55 1.32
N ARG A 79 11.56 -27.41 0.06
CA ARG A 79 11.50 -28.42 -1.02
C ARG A 79 10.16 -28.59 -1.77
N LYS A 80 10.15 -28.00 -2.97
CA LYS A 80 9.55 -28.48 -4.24
C LYS A 80 8.04 -28.35 -4.52
N ALA A 81 7.25 -27.63 -3.72
CA ALA A 81 5.83 -27.40 -4.05
C ALA A 81 5.35 -25.93 -3.97
N ASN A 82 6.23 -24.95 -3.76
CA ASN A 82 5.84 -23.82 -2.90
C ASN A 82 5.82 -22.42 -3.54
N GLY A 83 5.89 -22.27 -4.87
CA GLY A 83 5.79 -20.96 -5.53
C GLY A 83 4.40 -20.32 -5.41
N SER A 84 3.34 -21.09 -5.71
CA SER A 84 1.95 -20.61 -5.68
C SER A 84 1.48 -20.27 -4.25
N PHE A 85 1.84 -21.08 -3.26
CA PHE A 85 1.42 -20.86 -1.87
C PHE A 85 2.07 -19.62 -1.24
N VAL A 86 3.35 -19.39 -1.49
CA VAL A 86 4.06 -18.18 -1.04
C VAL A 86 3.44 -16.93 -1.67
N GLN A 87 3.09 -16.99 -2.96
CA GLN A 87 2.51 -15.85 -3.68
C GLN A 87 1.07 -15.55 -3.23
N LYS A 88 0.25 -16.59 -2.95
CA LYS A 88 -1.04 -16.43 -2.30
C LYS A 88 -0.92 -15.81 -0.91
N THR A 89 0.08 -16.23 -0.13
CA THR A 89 0.33 -15.65 1.20
C THR A 89 0.72 -14.16 1.09
N ALA A 90 1.54 -13.78 0.10
CA ALA A 90 1.89 -12.39 -0.15
C ALA A 90 0.66 -11.54 -0.52
N VAL A 91 -0.23 -12.06 -1.38
CA VAL A 91 -1.51 -11.41 -1.72
C VAL A 91 -2.35 -11.15 -0.47
N GLU A 92 -2.52 -12.15 0.40
CA GLU A 92 -3.30 -12.00 1.63
C GLU A 92 -2.65 -11.04 2.63
N GLN A 93 -1.32 -11.01 2.72
CA GLN A 93 -0.60 -10.02 3.51
C GLN A 93 -0.81 -8.59 2.97
N THR A 94 -0.75 -8.40 1.66
CA THR A 94 -1.06 -7.10 1.04
C THR A 94 -2.51 -6.70 1.29
N LYS A 95 -3.47 -7.63 1.19
CA LYS A 95 -4.89 -7.36 1.53
C LYS A 95 -5.04 -6.91 2.98
N ALA A 96 -4.33 -7.54 3.91
CA ALA A 96 -4.41 -7.24 5.33
C ALA A 96 -3.89 -5.83 5.68
N VAL A 97 -3.04 -5.19 4.86
CA VAL A 97 -2.56 -3.83 5.14
C VAL A 97 -3.59 -2.75 4.81
N PHE A 98 -4.57 -3.01 3.94
CA PHE A 98 -5.55 -2.01 3.52
C PHE A 98 -6.47 -1.56 4.65
N GLY A 99 -6.90 -2.46 5.53
CA GLY A 99 -7.78 -2.11 6.66
C GLY A 99 -7.18 -1.01 7.53
N PRO A 100 -6.04 -1.27 8.19
CA PRO A 100 -5.35 -0.26 9.01
C PRO A 100 -4.93 1.00 8.22
N LEU A 101 -4.62 0.88 6.92
CA LEU A 101 -4.28 2.03 6.09
C LEU A 101 -5.50 2.93 5.85
N ARG A 102 -6.67 2.35 5.59
CA ARG A 102 -7.92 3.10 5.43
C ARG A 102 -8.31 3.81 6.72
N ASP A 103 -8.14 3.18 7.87
CA ASP A 103 -8.36 3.83 9.17
C ASP A 103 -7.43 5.04 9.35
N ARG A 104 -6.15 4.91 8.97
CA ARG A 104 -5.19 6.03 8.98
C ARG A 104 -5.60 7.15 8.02
N ILE A 105 -6.10 6.82 6.84
CA ILE A 105 -6.62 7.79 5.87
C ILE A 105 -7.83 8.52 6.46
N ALA A 106 -8.81 7.80 7.02
CA ALA A 106 -10.01 8.39 7.61
C ALA A 106 -9.67 9.35 8.77
N ALA A 107 -8.76 8.95 9.66
CA ALA A 107 -8.28 9.80 10.74
C ALA A 107 -7.55 11.06 10.22
N ALA A 108 -6.72 10.91 9.18
CA ALA A 108 -6.01 12.05 8.58
C ALA A 108 -6.96 13.00 7.85
N VAL A 109 -8.00 12.48 7.19
CA VAL A 109 -9.05 13.28 6.54
C VAL A 109 -9.84 14.07 7.58
N THR A 110 -10.27 13.44 8.67
CA THR A 110 -10.96 14.12 9.78
C THR A 110 -10.11 15.28 10.31
N LYS A 111 -8.82 15.02 10.55
CA LYS A 111 -7.89 16.08 10.99
C LYS A 111 -7.74 17.20 9.95
N LEU A 112 -7.73 16.88 8.66
CA LEU A 112 -7.65 17.90 7.60
C LEU A 112 -8.92 18.77 7.57
N GLU A 113 -10.09 18.17 7.76
CA GLU A 113 -11.36 18.89 7.88
C GLU A 113 -11.35 19.87 9.06
N ASP A 114 -10.89 19.42 10.24
CA ASP A 114 -10.75 20.27 11.41
C ASP A 114 -9.80 21.45 11.16
N GLN A 115 -8.65 21.20 10.51
CA GLN A 115 -7.69 22.26 10.19
C GLN A 115 -8.23 23.26 9.14
N ILE A 116 -9.05 22.80 8.20
CA ILE A 116 -9.73 23.66 7.23
C ILE A 116 -10.71 24.57 7.95
N ALA A 117 -11.54 24.03 8.84
CA ALA A 117 -12.51 24.82 9.61
C ALA A 117 -11.81 25.90 10.46
N LEU A 118 -10.75 25.53 11.17
CA LEU A 118 -9.95 26.49 11.95
C LEU A 118 -9.33 27.58 11.08
N ALA A 119 -8.82 27.24 9.89
CA ALA A 119 -8.25 28.21 8.97
C ALA A 119 -9.31 29.16 8.40
N GLU A 120 -10.53 28.68 8.15
CA GLU A 120 -11.66 29.52 7.71
C GLU A 120 -12.10 30.49 8.81
N GLU A 121 -12.22 30.02 10.05
CA GLU A 121 -12.55 30.86 11.21
C GLU A 121 -11.49 31.94 11.47
N ALA A 122 -10.21 31.62 11.23
CA ALA A 122 -9.09 32.55 11.38
C ALA A 122 -8.99 33.59 10.25
N GLY A 123 -9.92 33.61 9.29
CA GLY A 123 -9.92 34.55 8.15
C GLY A 123 -9.16 34.06 6.92
N GLY A 124 -8.79 32.79 6.88
CA GLY A 124 -8.15 32.13 5.75
C GLY A 124 -6.70 31.70 5.98
N SER A 125 -6.16 30.96 5.02
CA SER A 125 -4.76 30.52 4.98
C SER A 125 -4.32 30.42 3.52
N GLU A 126 -3.04 30.67 3.24
CA GLU A 126 -2.45 30.44 1.91
C GLU A 126 -2.59 28.98 1.45
N ASP A 127 -2.66 28.03 2.39
CA ASP A 127 -2.75 26.59 2.12
C ASP A 127 -4.21 26.10 1.94
N LEU A 128 -5.20 26.97 2.15
CA LEU A 128 -6.62 26.58 2.24
C LEU A 128 -7.16 25.97 0.94
N GLU A 129 -6.80 26.54 -0.21
CA GLU A 129 -7.23 26.04 -1.51
C GLU A 129 -6.66 24.63 -1.77
N ASN A 130 -5.37 24.45 -1.51
CA ASN A 130 -4.72 23.15 -1.66
C ASN A 130 -5.30 22.11 -0.69
N ALA A 131 -5.55 22.48 0.56
CA ALA A 131 -6.18 21.61 1.55
C ALA A 131 -7.56 21.13 1.10
N LYS A 132 -8.41 22.03 0.59
CA LYS A 132 -9.73 21.68 0.04
C LYS A 132 -9.64 20.76 -1.17
N LYS A 133 -8.67 20.98 -2.06
CA LYS A 133 -8.41 20.10 -3.20
C LYS A 133 -8.01 18.69 -2.74
N VAL A 134 -7.10 18.57 -1.77
CA VAL A 134 -6.67 17.28 -1.21
C VAL A 134 -7.85 16.57 -0.53
N LEU A 135 -8.68 17.31 0.21
CA LEU A 135 -9.90 16.75 0.82
C LEU A 135 -10.87 16.20 -0.26
N GLY A 136 -11.08 16.94 -1.35
CA GLY A 136 -11.87 16.48 -2.48
C GLY A 136 -11.29 15.21 -3.13
N GLN A 137 -9.97 15.13 -3.29
CA GLN A 137 -9.30 13.92 -3.79
C GLN A 137 -9.45 12.73 -2.86
N ALA A 138 -9.37 12.94 -1.54
CA ALA A 138 -9.56 11.89 -0.55
C ALA A 138 -10.99 11.34 -0.59
N ARG A 139 -11.99 12.22 -0.65
CA ARG A 139 -13.41 11.83 -0.72
C ARG A 139 -13.79 11.14 -2.03
N ALA A 140 -13.11 11.45 -3.13
CA ALA A 140 -13.32 10.77 -4.41
C ALA A 140 -12.69 9.36 -4.47
N LYS A 141 -11.82 9.02 -3.51
CA LYS A 141 -11.08 7.75 -3.44
C LYS A 141 -11.56 6.83 -2.30
N ALA A 142 -12.24 7.38 -1.29
CA ALA A 142 -12.95 6.63 -0.26
C ALA A 142 -14.19 5.94 -0.84
#